data_AF-A0A849QXD0-F1
#
_entry.id   AF-A0A849QXD0-F1
#
_cell.length_a   1.000
_cell.length_b   1.000
_cell.length_c   1.000
_cell.angle_alpha   90.00
_cell.angle_beta   90.00
_cell.angle_gamma   90.00
#
_symmetry.space_group_name_H-M   'P 1'
#
loop_
_entity.id
_entity.type
_entity.pdbx_description
1 polymer ?
#
loop_
_entity_poly.entity_id
_entity_poly.type
_entity_poly.pdbx_seq_one_letter_code
_entity_poly.pdbx_strand_id
1 'polypeptide(L)'
;MKKVIFYLFILMFLLPTPTFAWWNNTHGALAEKVCMDFNCSCVLNMTEWANIPDAVFKNMINHHDYNLSDSCPTSSEWKCPTKNDFKASKKMNEYLKSASIKTGCDRWKDIAIASHYFFDTKVFWHNVQNENYFKCHKAFEEKVNDIFVSGRIGWTECACGVCVSYDEFELWVLEFEEKIDFEDKLRDVSLFDESKDSGIIQLILNFI
;
A
#
# COMPACT_ATOMS: atom_id res chain seq x y z
N MET A 1 -41.43 10.48 -24.58
CA MET A 1 -40.81 10.28 -23.24
C MET A 1 -39.37 9.72 -23.31
N LYS A 2 -38.51 10.16 -24.25
CA LYS A 2 -37.13 9.67 -24.37
C LYS A 2 -36.04 10.67 -23.93
N LYS A 3 -36.41 11.93 -23.68
CA LYS A 3 -35.46 13.00 -23.30
C LYS A 3 -35.18 13.07 -21.79
N VAL A 4 -36.10 12.60 -20.94
CA VAL A 4 -35.96 12.68 -19.47
C VAL A 4 -34.93 11.67 -18.93
N ILE A 5 -34.78 10.51 -19.59
CA ILE A 5 -33.83 9.46 -19.18
C ILE A 5 -32.36 9.89 -19.41
N PHE A 6 -32.10 10.69 -20.46
CA PHE A 6 -30.75 11.15 -20.78
C PHE A 6 -30.22 12.18 -19.76
N TYR A 7 -31.08 13.06 -19.25
CA TYR A 7 -30.71 14.02 -18.22
C TYR A 7 -30.50 13.37 -16.84
N LEU A 8 -31.21 12.29 -16.52
CA LEU A 8 -30.97 11.50 -15.31
C LEU A 8 -29.59 10.79 -15.32
N PHE A 9 -29.13 10.34 -16.48
CA PHE A 9 -27.79 9.75 -16.63
C PHE A 9 -26.69 10.80 -16.44
N ILE A 10 -26.84 12.00 -17.01
CA ILE A 10 -25.86 13.09 -16.85
C ILE A 10 -25.82 13.61 -15.41
N LEU A 11 -26.95 13.64 -14.70
CA LEU A 11 -26.97 14.05 -13.30
C LEU A 11 -26.25 13.07 -12.37
N MET A 12 -26.23 11.76 -12.67
CA MET A 12 -25.47 10.78 -11.89
C MET A 12 -23.94 10.88 -12.09
N PHE A 13 -23.48 11.47 -13.20
CA PHE A 13 -22.05 11.75 -13.44
C PHE A 13 -21.55 13.06 -12.81
N LEU A 14 -22.46 13.91 -12.32
CA LEU A 14 -22.12 15.19 -11.68
C LEU A 14 -22.22 15.16 -10.15
N LEU A 15 -22.55 14.00 -9.58
CA LEU A 15 -22.37 13.82 -8.15
C LEU A 15 -20.86 13.75 -7.90
N PRO A 16 -20.26 14.64 -7.10
CA PRO A 16 -18.90 14.45 -6.65
C PRO A 16 -18.85 13.11 -5.95
N THR A 17 -18.23 12.11 -6.58
CA THR A 17 -17.88 10.88 -5.89
C THR A 17 -17.07 11.31 -4.68
N PRO A 18 -17.43 10.88 -3.45
CA PRO A 18 -16.63 11.20 -2.29
C PRO A 18 -15.21 10.74 -2.61
N THR A 19 -14.30 11.68 -2.83
CA THR A 19 -12.89 11.36 -3.07
C THR A 19 -12.42 10.77 -1.76
N PHE A 20 -12.32 9.44 -1.73
CA PHE A 20 -11.55 8.78 -0.70
C PHE A 20 -10.10 9.17 -0.97
N ALA A 21 -9.40 9.43 0.11
CA ALA A 21 -8.00 9.75 0.06
C ALA A 21 -7.23 8.48 -0.43
N TRP A 22 -6.21 8.65 -1.30
CA TRP A 22 -5.53 7.62 -2.16
C TRP A 22 -6.30 6.96 -3.32
N TRP A 23 -7.57 7.31 -3.55
CA TRP A 23 -8.49 6.44 -4.29
C TRP A 23 -8.35 6.35 -5.82
N ASN A 24 -7.15 6.22 -6.40
CA ASN A 24 -6.97 5.32 -7.56
C ASN A 24 -5.53 5.23 -8.05
N ASN A 25 -4.73 6.30 -7.96
CA ASN A 25 -3.50 6.36 -8.76
C ASN A 25 -2.23 6.20 -7.94
N THR A 26 -2.18 6.59 -6.66
CA THR A 26 -0.93 6.45 -5.89
C THR A 26 -0.58 4.99 -5.64
N HIS A 27 -1.48 4.20 -5.03
CA HIS A 27 -1.23 2.77 -4.83
C HIS A 27 -1.07 2.02 -6.15
N GLY A 28 -1.86 2.38 -7.17
CA GLY A 28 -1.76 1.79 -8.49
C GLY A 28 -0.42 2.05 -9.17
N ALA A 29 0.03 3.30 -9.19
CA ALA A 29 1.33 3.68 -9.77
C ALA A 29 2.50 3.01 -9.05
N LEU A 30 2.43 2.91 -7.71
CA LEU A 30 3.45 2.20 -6.94
C LEU A 30 3.46 0.70 -7.23
N ALA A 31 2.29 0.08 -7.31
CA ALA A 31 2.16 -1.33 -7.65
C ALA A 31 2.62 -1.62 -9.09
N GLU A 32 2.30 -0.74 -10.04
CA GLU A 32 2.79 -0.80 -11.42
C GLU A 32 4.31 -0.67 -11.49
N LYS A 33 4.90 0.29 -10.76
CA LYS A 33 6.35 0.47 -10.68
C LYS A 33 7.05 -0.82 -10.25
N VAL A 34 6.65 -1.38 -9.11
CA VAL A 34 7.17 -2.66 -8.58
C VAL A 34 7.01 -3.78 -9.61
N CYS A 35 5.85 -3.86 -10.27
CA CYS A 35 5.60 -4.87 -11.29
C CYS A 35 6.57 -4.74 -12.49
N MET A 36 6.84 -3.50 -12.92
CA MET A 36 7.76 -3.21 -14.03
C MET A 36 9.20 -3.52 -13.67
N ASP A 37 9.65 -3.22 -12.45
CA ASP A 37 11.01 -3.50 -11.98
C ASP A 37 11.31 -5.01 -11.93
N PHE A 38 10.30 -5.82 -11.61
CA PHE A 38 10.36 -7.29 -11.70
C PHE A 38 10.00 -7.87 -13.07
N ASN A 39 9.77 -7.02 -14.08
CA ASN A 39 9.36 -7.43 -15.43
C ASN A 39 8.14 -8.39 -15.45
N CYS A 40 7.13 -8.06 -14.66
CA CYS A 40 5.90 -8.83 -14.57
C CYS A 40 5.09 -8.77 -15.88
N SER A 41 4.28 -9.80 -16.16
CA SER A 41 3.39 -9.82 -17.33
C SER A 41 2.00 -9.21 -17.08
N CYS A 42 1.74 -8.68 -15.89
CA CYS A 42 0.39 -8.36 -15.40
C CYS A 42 0.17 -6.87 -15.09
N VAL A 43 1.07 -6.01 -15.58
CA VAL A 43 1.11 -4.56 -15.26
C VAL A 43 -0.24 -3.86 -15.45
N LEU A 44 -1.00 -4.21 -16.50
CA LEU A 44 -2.28 -3.57 -16.84
C LEU A 44 -3.37 -3.73 -15.78
N ASN A 45 -3.24 -4.70 -14.87
CA ASN A 45 -4.22 -4.96 -13.81
C ASN A 45 -3.74 -4.49 -12.44
N MET A 46 -2.49 -4.03 -12.31
CA MET A 46 -1.89 -3.72 -11.01
C MET A 46 -2.62 -2.57 -10.31
N THR A 47 -2.99 -1.53 -11.06
CA THR A 47 -3.80 -0.44 -10.51
C THR A 47 -5.14 -0.93 -9.95
N GLU A 48 -5.88 -1.76 -10.66
CA GLU A 48 -7.13 -2.31 -10.15
C GLU A 48 -6.90 -3.13 -8.87
N TRP A 49 -5.90 -4.01 -8.88
CA TRP A 49 -5.64 -4.92 -7.76
C TRP A 49 -5.14 -4.21 -6.52
N ALA A 50 -4.28 -3.19 -6.68
CA ALA A 50 -3.79 -2.39 -5.57
C ALA A 50 -4.93 -1.65 -4.87
N ASN A 51 -5.98 -1.24 -5.59
CA ASN A 51 -7.12 -0.53 -5.01
C ASN A 51 -8.21 -1.46 -4.41
N ILE A 52 -8.04 -2.79 -4.45
CA ILE A 52 -9.03 -3.75 -3.89
C ILE A 52 -9.32 -3.49 -2.39
N PRO A 53 -8.32 -3.23 -1.51
CA PRO A 53 -8.55 -2.92 -0.10
C PRO A 53 -9.57 -1.81 0.14
N ASP A 54 -9.47 -0.71 -0.59
CA ASP A 54 -10.38 0.43 -0.45
C ASP A 54 -11.70 0.21 -1.18
N ALA A 55 -11.65 -0.20 -2.46
CA ALA A 55 -12.82 -0.24 -3.32
C ALA A 55 -13.75 -1.42 -3.04
N VAL A 56 -13.17 -2.59 -2.75
CA VAL A 56 -13.92 -3.85 -2.62
C VAL A 56 -14.06 -4.25 -1.16
N PHE A 57 -12.95 -4.30 -0.42
CA PHE A 57 -13.00 -4.71 0.98
C PHE A 57 -13.57 -3.59 1.87
N LYS A 58 -13.49 -2.33 1.44
CA LYS A 58 -13.91 -1.14 2.20
C LYS A 58 -13.30 -1.15 3.61
N ASN A 59 -12.03 -1.51 3.67
CA ASN A 59 -11.42 -2.04 4.87
C ASN A 59 -10.59 -1.01 5.64
N MET A 60 -11.11 0.22 5.75
CA MET A 60 -10.43 1.36 6.39
C MET A 60 -9.84 1.06 7.76
N ILE A 61 -10.41 0.09 8.50
CA ILE A 61 -9.94 -0.34 9.82
C ILE A 61 -8.61 -1.10 9.81
N ASN A 62 -8.06 -1.45 8.65
CA ASN A 62 -6.83 -2.25 8.53
C ASN A 62 -5.68 -1.50 7.84
N HIS A 63 -5.80 -0.18 7.68
CA HIS A 63 -4.84 0.65 6.94
C HIS A 63 -3.82 1.30 7.87
N HIS A 64 -3.84 0.99 9.17
CA HIS A 64 -2.98 1.64 10.16
C HIS A 64 -1.94 0.71 10.75
N ASP A 65 -0.80 1.30 11.10
CA ASP A 65 0.22 0.72 11.97
C ASP A 65 0.56 1.68 13.11
N TYR A 66 0.00 1.40 14.29
CA TYR A 66 0.27 2.16 15.50
C TYR A 66 1.45 1.58 16.24
N ASN A 67 2.50 2.38 16.37
CA ASN A 67 3.69 2.01 17.11
C ASN A 67 3.99 2.99 18.24
N LEU A 68 3.97 2.52 19.48
CA LEU A 68 4.29 3.31 20.67
C LEU A 68 5.78 3.59 20.84
N SER A 69 6.67 2.85 20.16
CA SER A 69 8.11 3.12 20.23
C SER A 69 8.52 4.34 19.40
N ASP A 70 7.70 4.74 18.44
CA ASP A 70 8.05 5.80 17.50
C ASP A 70 7.80 7.16 18.15
N SER A 71 8.74 8.08 17.93
CA SER A 71 8.59 9.44 18.42
C SER A 71 7.41 10.09 17.73
N CYS A 72 6.32 10.30 18.46
CA CYS A 72 5.16 10.99 17.96
C CYS A 72 5.10 12.43 18.52
N PRO A 73 5.24 13.46 17.68
CA PRO A 73 5.16 14.85 18.13
C PRO A 73 3.71 15.22 18.51
N THR A 74 3.58 16.00 19.58
CA THR A 74 2.28 16.58 19.98
C THR A 74 1.80 17.58 18.94
N SER A 75 0.51 17.50 18.59
CA SER A 75 -0.12 18.36 17.61
C SER A 75 -1.58 18.65 17.96
N SER A 76 -2.12 19.73 17.42
CA SER A 76 -3.56 19.99 17.43
C SER A 76 -4.31 19.25 16.32
N GLU A 77 -3.59 18.71 15.33
CA GLU A 77 -4.16 18.09 14.13
C GLU A 77 -4.19 16.55 14.19
N TRP A 78 -3.53 15.93 15.16
CA TRP A 78 -3.55 14.48 15.42
C TRP A 78 -3.18 14.19 16.87
N LYS A 79 -3.37 12.94 17.29
CA LYS A 79 -2.91 12.39 18.56
C LYS A 79 -2.00 11.19 18.33
N CYS A 80 -1.05 11.04 19.24
CA CYS A 80 -0.19 9.87 19.24
C CYS A 80 -0.98 8.60 19.56
N PRO A 81 -0.57 7.45 19.01
CA PRO A 81 -1.20 6.20 19.34
C PRO A 81 -1.17 5.91 20.84
N THR A 82 -2.22 5.24 21.32
CA THR A 82 -2.39 4.85 22.73
C THR A 82 -2.16 3.36 22.98
N LYS A 83 -2.00 2.58 21.90
CA LYS A 83 -1.70 1.15 21.92
C LYS A 83 -0.97 0.76 20.64
N ASN A 84 -0.16 -0.30 20.71
CA ASN A 84 0.36 -0.94 19.51
C ASN A 84 -0.76 -1.65 18.74
N ASP A 85 -0.85 -1.44 17.43
CA ASP A 85 -1.78 -2.14 16.54
C ASP A 85 -1.28 -2.08 15.09
N PHE A 86 -0.72 -3.19 14.61
CA PHE A 86 -0.01 -3.27 13.33
C PHE A 86 -0.87 -3.99 12.27
N LYS A 87 -2.00 -3.38 11.89
CA LYS A 87 -2.96 -4.03 10.98
C LYS A 87 -2.46 -4.08 9.55
N ALA A 88 -1.92 -2.97 9.07
CA ALA A 88 -1.45 -2.85 7.70
C ALA A 88 -0.25 -3.78 7.47
N SER A 89 0.76 -3.77 8.35
CA SER A 89 1.88 -4.72 8.28
C SER A 89 1.42 -6.19 8.32
N LYS A 90 0.43 -6.52 9.17
CA LYS A 90 -0.09 -7.88 9.22
C LYS A 90 -0.75 -8.28 7.90
N LYS A 91 -1.55 -7.40 7.30
CA LYS A 91 -2.20 -7.65 6.01
C LYS A 91 -1.21 -7.74 4.86
N MET A 92 -0.22 -6.86 4.79
CA MET A 92 0.89 -6.96 3.84
C MET A 92 1.52 -8.36 3.91
N ASN A 93 1.93 -8.82 5.09
CA ASN A 93 2.57 -10.12 5.27
C ASN A 93 1.64 -11.30 4.90
N GLU A 94 0.35 -11.22 5.23
CA GLU A 94 -0.64 -12.23 4.82
C GLU A 94 -0.68 -12.39 3.29
N TYR A 95 -0.69 -11.27 2.56
CA TYR A 95 -0.73 -11.28 1.10
C TYR A 95 0.60 -11.64 0.45
N LEU A 96 1.75 -11.20 0.98
CA LEU A 96 3.06 -11.64 0.48
C LEU A 96 3.23 -13.16 0.64
N LYS A 97 2.82 -13.72 1.78
CA LYS A 97 2.82 -15.17 2.00
C LYS A 97 1.87 -15.91 1.07
N SER A 98 0.71 -15.33 0.76
CA SER A 98 -0.21 -15.89 -0.22
C SER A 98 0.35 -15.81 -1.64
N ALA A 99 1.07 -14.74 -1.98
CA ALA A 99 1.72 -14.56 -3.27
C ALA A 99 2.82 -15.59 -3.51
N SER A 100 3.61 -15.94 -2.49
CA SER A 100 4.73 -16.88 -2.62
C SER A 100 4.31 -18.27 -3.08
N ILE A 101 3.09 -18.71 -2.78
CA ILE A 101 2.55 -20.01 -3.24
C ILE A 101 1.77 -19.94 -4.56
N LYS A 102 1.65 -18.74 -5.16
CA LYS A 102 0.94 -18.51 -6.42
C LYS A 102 1.92 -18.27 -7.56
N THR A 103 1.41 -18.28 -8.79
CA THR A 103 2.20 -17.99 -10.00
C THR A 103 1.44 -17.03 -10.92
N GLY A 104 2.16 -16.49 -11.91
CA GLY A 104 1.58 -15.62 -12.92
C GLY A 104 0.84 -14.42 -12.31
N CYS A 105 -0.32 -14.09 -12.89
CA CYS A 105 -1.10 -12.93 -12.48
C CYS A 105 -1.78 -13.07 -11.12
N ASP A 106 -2.05 -14.28 -10.64
CA ASP A 106 -2.62 -14.46 -9.30
C ASP A 106 -1.61 -14.13 -8.21
N ARG A 107 -0.31 -14.39 -8.45
CA ARG A 107 0.79 -13.92 -7.58
C ARG A 107 0.85 -12.39 -7.57
N TRP A 108 0.87 -11.79 -8.76
CA TRP A 108 1.01 -10.33 -8.89
C TRP A 108 -0.20 -9.56 -8.33
N LYS A 109 -1.40 -10.15 -8.39
CA LYS A 109 -2.57 -9.64 -7.71
C LYS A 109 -2.38 -9.56 -6.20
N ASP A 110 -1.87 -10.62 -5.58
CA ASP A 110 -1.60 -10.62 -4.14
C ASP A 110 -0.48 -9.63 -3.78
N ILE A 111 0.55 -9.50 -4.61
CA ILE A 111 1.61 -8.50 -4.43
C ILE A 111 1.05 -7.08 -4.52
N ALA A 112 0.15 -6.78 -5.46
CA ALA A 112 -0.49 -5.47 -5.56
C ALA A 112 -1.32 -5.15 -4.30
N ILE A 113 -2.03 -6.13 -3.75
CA ILE A 113 -2.77 -5.96 -2.49
C ILE A 113 -1.80 -5.80 -1.32
N ALA A 114 -0.70 -6.56 -1.28
CA ALA A 114 0.31 -6.39 -0.25
C ALA A 114 0.98 -5.01 -0.31
N SER A 115 1.23 -4.50 -1.51
CA SER A 115 1.85 -3.19 -1.72
C SER A 115 0.97 -2.07 -1.20
N HIS A 116 -0.35 -2.16 -1.40
CA HIS A 116 -1.32 -1.25 -0.79
C HIS A 116 -1.07 -1.10 0.71
N TYR A 117 -1.14 -2.22 1.43
CA TYR A 117 -0.97 -2.22 2.87
C TYR A 117 0.44 -1.81 3.31
N PHE A 118 1.48 -2.18 2.55
CA PHE A 118 2.84 -1.74 2.84
C PHE A 118 2.95 -0.21 2.77
N PHE A 119 2.49 0.40 1.67
CA PHE A 119 2.62 1.85 1.50
C PHE A 119 1.79 2.61 2.53
N ASP A 120 0.64 2.07 2.94
CA ASP A 120 -0.12 2.62 4.07
C ASP A 120 0.73 2.72 5.35
N THR A 121 1.58 1.72 5.64
CA THR A 121 2.48 1.77 6.82
C THR A 121 3.47 2.94 6.80
N LYS A 122 3.76 3.48 5.62
CA LYS A 122 4.72 4.58 5.42
C LYS A 122 4.06 5.94 5.54
N VAL A 123 2.74 6.02 5.41
CA VAL A 123 2.00 7.27 5.51
C VAL A 123 1.83 7.62 6.98
N PHE A 124 2.39 8.75 7.38
CA PHE A 124 2.25 9.26 8.74
C PHE A 124 0.79 9.29 9.24
N TRP A 125 -0.15 9.68 8.38
CA TRP A 125 -1.57 9.80 8.73
C TRP A 125 -2.23 8.48 9.07
N HIS A 126 -1.69 7.36 8.59
CA HIS A 126 -2.09 6.01 8.96
C HIS A 126 -1.44 5.53 10.27
N ASN A 127 -0.51 6.30 10.84
CA ASN A 127 0.26 5.93 12.03
C ASN A 127 -0.09 6.81 13.26
N VAL A 128 -1.09 7.67 13.15
CA VAL A 128 -1.60 8.54 14.22
C VAL A 128 -3.11 8.34 14.44
N GLN A 129 -3.65 8.90 15.52
CA GLN A 129 -5.05 8.76 15.90
C GLN A 129 -5.75 10.13 15.95
N ASN A 130 -7.07 10.16 15.76
CA ASN A 130 -7.89 11.39 15.88
C ASN A 130 -7.35 12.54 15.01
N GLU A 131 -6.87 12.20 13.84
CA GLU A 131 -6.35 13.09 12.84
C GLU A 131 -7.44 13.99 12.26
N ASN A 132 -7.05 15.19 11.86
CA ASN A 132 -7.92 16.08 11.13
C ASN A 132 -8.03 15.62 9.67
N TYR A 133 -8.95 14.68 9.44
CA TYR A 133 -9.05 13.95 8.18
C TYR A 133 -9.16 14.89 6.97
N PHE A 134 -10.14 15.81 6.95
CA PHE A 134 -10.39 16.64 5.77
C PHE A 134 -9.32 17.70 5.52
N LYS A 135 -8.74 18.27 6.58
CA LYS A 135 -7.76 19.37 6.46
C LYS A 135 -6.35 18.87 6.18
N CYS A 136 -5.98 17.73 6.78
CA CYS A 136 -4.60 17.27 6.80
C CYS A 136 -4.44 15.97 6.02
N HIS A 137 -5.06 14.88 6.49
CA HIS A 137 -4.89 13.55 5.94
C HIS A 137 -5.34 13.49 4.48
N LYS A 138 -6.62 13.74 4.21
CA LYS A 138 -7.16 13.70 2.86
C LYS A 138 -6.46 14.68 1.91
N ALA A 139 -6.25 15.91 2.36
CA ALA A 139 -5.61 16.94 1.55
C ALA A 139 -4.16 16.58 1.18
N PHE A 140 -3.43 15.92 2.07
CA PHE A 140 -2.09 15.39 1.79
C PHE A 140 -2.14 14.37 0.66
N GLU A 141 -3.03 13.39 0.79
CA GLU A 141 -3.11 12.23 -0.08
C GLU A 141 -3.62 12.62 -1.47
N GLU A 142 -4.55 13.56 -1.56
CA GLU A 142 -5.01 14.14 -2.84
C GLU A 142 -3.87 14.84 -3.58
N LYS A 143 -3.03 15.62 -2.88
CA LYS A 143 -1.89 16.29 -3.51
C LYS A 143 -0.80 15.32 -3.97
N VAL A 144 -0.48 14.31 -3.15
CA VAL A 144 0.48 13.26 -3.55
C VAL A 144 -0.06 12.52 -4.77
N ASN A 145 -1.34 12.18 -4.81
CA ASN A 145 -1.98 11.56 -5.96
C ASN A 145 -1.86 12.43 -7.23
N ASP A 146 -2.12 13.74 -7.14
CA ASP A 146 -1.98 14.65 -8.29
C ASP A 146 -0.55 14.68 -8.83
N ILE A 147 0.45 14.59 -7.95
CA ILE A 147 1.86 14.55 -8.33
C ILE A 147 2.17 13.27 -9.12
N PHE A 148 1.72 12.10 -8.65
CA PHE A 148 1.91 10.82 -9.35
C PHE A 148 1.22 10.82 -10.72
N VAL A 149 0.00 11.35 -10.83
CA VAL A 149 -0.71 11.50 -12.11
C VAL A 149 0.06 12.40 -13.08
N SER A 150 0.72 13.43 -12.57
CA SER A 150 1.50 14.36 -13.40
C SER A 150 2.87 13.84 -13.84
N GLY A 151 3.34 12.72 -13.28
CA GLY A 151 4.67 12.16 -13.56
C GLY A 151 5.84 13.06 -13.12
N ARG A 152 5.62 13.94 -12.14
CA ARG A 152 6.65 14.86 -11.66
C ARG A 152 7.67 14.12 -10.78
N ILE A 153 8.95 14.41 -10.98
CA ILE A 153 10.08 13.91 -10.17
C ILE A 153 10.64 15.02 -9.27
N GLY A 154 11.39 14.67 -8.22
CA GLY A 154 12.11 15.62 -7.37
C GLY A 154 11.23 16.56 -6.54
N TRP A 155 10.05 16.09 -6.14
CA TRP A 155 9.06 16.87 -5.40
C TRP A 155 9.13 16.60 -3.90
N THR A 156 8.55 17.52 -3.13
CA THR A 156 8.25 17.34 -1.71
C THR A 156 6.88 17.96 -1.46
N GLU A 157 5.99 17.23 -0.82
CA GLU A 157 4.65 17.69 -0.49
C GLU A 157 4.44 17.64 1.02
N CYS A 158 3.80 18.68 1.56
CA CYS A 158 3.58 18.80 2.99
C CYS A 158 2.12 19.17 3.30
N ALA A 159 1.60 18.55 4.35
CA ALA A 159 0.32 18.93 4.95
C ALA A 159 0.47 18.93 6.47
N CYS A 160 -0.01 20.00 7.12
CA CYS A 160 -0.03 20.11 8.58
C CYS A 160 1.31 19.79 9.26
N GLY A 161 2.42 20.18 8.63
CA GLY A 161 3.78 20.00 9.16
C GLY A 161 4.41 18.63 8.92
N VAL A 162 3.69 17.72 8.27
CA VAL A 162 4.17 16.41 7.83
C VAL A 162 4.50 16.50 6.36
N CYS A 163 5.67 16.01 5.96
CA CYS A 163 6.13 16.06 4.59
C CYS A 163 6.50 14.66 4.09
N VAL A 164 6.41 14.48 2.78
CA VAL A 164 6.99 13.34 2.07
C VAL A 164 7.64 13.84 0.78
N SER A 165 8.75 13.22 0.42
CA SER A 165 9.51 13.53 -0.77
C SER A 165 9.51 12.38 -1.77
N TYR A 166 9.81 12.69 -3.02
CA TYR A 166 10.00 11.70 -4.08
C TYR A 166 11.06 10.65 -3.70
N ASP A 167 12.17 11.08 -3.10
CA ASP A 167 13.27 10.19 -2.69
C ASP A 167 12.80 9.19 -1.61
N GLU A 168 11.95 9.62 -0.67
CA GLU A 168 11.34 8.71 0.31
C GLU A 168 10.46 7.66 -0.37
N PHE A 169 9.67 8.04 -1.39
CA PHE A 169 8.88 7.08 -2.16
C PHE A 169 9.75 6.05 -2.88
N GLU A 170 10.85 6.48 -3.50
CA GLU A 170 11.79 5.55 -4.16
C GLU A 170 12.39 4.56 -3.15
N LEU A 171 12.76 5.03 -1.96
CA LEU A 171 13.24 4.17 -0.88
C LEU A 171 12.16 3.18 -0.41
N TRP A 172 10.90 3.61 -0.32
CA TRP A 172 9.81 2.72 0.05
C TRP A 172 9.55 1.65 -1.01
N VAL A 173 9.63 1.99 -2.29
CA VAL A 173 9.54 1.01 -3.38
C VAL A 173 10.64 -0.03 -3.22
N LEU A 174 11.91 0.40 -3.10
CA LEU A 174 13.03 -0.52 -2.90
C LEU A 174 12.85 -1.42 -1.66
N GLU A 175 12.41 -0.87 -0.54
CA GLU A 175 12.14 -1.66 0.68
C GLU A 175 11.04 -2.71 0.45
N PHE A 176 10.00 -2.39 -0.31
CA PHE A 176 8.96 -3.35 -0.64
C PHE A 176 9.46 -4.46 -1.57
N GLU A 177 10.26 -4.10 -2.57
CA GLU A 177 10.90 -5.05 -3.48
C GLU A 177 11.79 -6.04 -2.73
N GLU A 178 12.56 -5.56 -1.76
CA GLU A 178 13.36 -6.42 -0.88
C GLU A 178 12.50 -7.42 -0.08
N LYS A 179 11.29 -7.03 0.34
CA LYS A 179 10.35 -7.94 1.01
C LYS A 179 9.82 -9.01 0.07
N ILE A 180 9.53 -8.67 -1.19
CA ILE A 180 9.12 -9.65 -2.21
C ILE A 180 10.26 -10.66 -2.43
N ASP A 181 11.49 -10.17 -2.64
CA ASP A 181 12.68 -11.00 -2.83
C ASP A 181 12.94 -11.94 -1.64
N PHE A 182 12.76 -11.44 -0.42
CA PHE A 182 12.92 -12.24 0.79
C PHE A 182 11.90 -13.40 0.82
N GLU A 183 10.63 -13.13 0.54
CA GLU A 183 9.58 -14.16 0.53
C GLU A 183 9.77 -15.18 -0.60
N ASP A 184 10.22 -14.74 -1.77
CA ASP A 184 10.58 -15.66 -2.88
C ASP A 184 11.75 -16.59 -2.49
N LYS A 185 12.76 -16.08 -1.78
CA LYS A 185 13.87 -16.90 -1.26
C LYS A 185 13.41 -17.90 -0.20
N LEU A 186 12.51 -17.51 0.70
CA LEU A 186 11.94 -18.44 1.70
C LEU A 186 11.17 -19.58 1.03
N ARG A 187 10.40 -19.27 -0.01
CA ARG A 187 9.70 -20.27 -0.81
C ARG A 187 10.67 -21.27 -1.43
N ASP A 188 11.73 -20.79 -2.06
CA ASP A 188 12.71 -21.67 -2.70
C ASP A 188 13.35 -22.63 -1.68
N VAL A 189 13.69 -22.15 -0.47
CA VAL A 189 14.19 -23.01 0.61
C VAL A 189 13.15 -24.07 1.04
N SER A 190 11.88 -23.68 1.18
CA SER A 190 10.81 -24.61 1.58
C SER A 190 10.55 -25.73 0.55
N LEU A 191 10.73 -25.44 -0.75
CA LEU A 191 10.62 -26.44 -1.81
C LEU A 191 11.78 -27.45 -1.81
N PHE A 192 12.96 -27.08 -1.27
CA PHE A 192 14.06 -28.01 -1.08
C PHE A 192 13.85 -28.96 0.11
N ASP A 193 13.16 -28.50 1.17
CA ASP A 193 12.88 -29.26 2.40
C ASP A 193 11.98 -30.48 2.16
N GLU A 194 11.01 -30.38 1.24
CA GLU A 194 10.17 -31.54 0.85
C GLU A 194 10.94 -32.64 0.09
N SER A 195 12.21 -32.39 -0.27
CA SER A 195 12.98 -33.28 -1.13
C SER A 195 14.15 -34.03 -0.48
N LYS A 196 14.62 -33.72 0.75
CA LYS A 196 15.68 -34.49 1.48
C LYS A 196 16.06 -33.97 2.88
N ASP A 197 16.17 -34.91 3.83
CA ASP A 197 16.98 -34.96 5.07
C ASP A 197 17.04 -33.74 6.02
N SER A 198 16.39 -33.92 7.18
CA SER A 198 16.18 -33.01 8.32
C SER A 198 17.43 -32.53 9.11
N GLY A 199 18.64 -32.64 8.56
CA GLY A 199 19.89 -32.37 9.29
C GLY A 199 20.46 -30.94 9.15
N ILE A 200 20.09 -30.19 8.11
CA ILE A 200 20.79 -28.94 7.74
C ILE A 200 20.15 -27.68 8.35
N ILE A 201 18.87 -27.73 8.74
CA ILE A 201 18.10 -26.54 9.17
C ILE A 201 18.55 -26.01 10.54
N GLN A 202 19.06 -26.85 11.44
CA GLN A 202 19.61 -26.37 12.73
C GLN A 202 20.86 -25.49 12.54
N LEU A 203 21.50 -25.53 11.36
CA LEU A 203 22.71 -24.78 11.07
C LEU A 203 22.45 -23.42 10.42
N ILE A 204 21.32 -23.18 9.76
CA ILE A 204 21.03 -21.87 9.13
C ILE A 204 20.27 -20.95 10.09
N LEU A 205 19.38 -21.48 10.93
CA LEU A 205 18.65 -20.70 11.95
C LEU A 205 19.52 -20.22 13.12
N ASN A 206 20.77 -20.72 13.23
CA ASN A 206 21.73 -20.28 14.25
C ASN A 206 22.71 -19.20 13.74
N PHE A 207 22.61 -18.79 12.46
CA PHE A 207 23.49 -17.78 11.85
C PHE A 207 22.77 -16.49 11.41
N ILE A 208 21.46 -16.39 11.67
CA ILE A 208 20.66 -15.15 11.64
C ILE A 208 20.28 -14.82 13.08
#